data_AF-A0A6I5CHA7-F1
#
_entry.id   AF-A0A6I5CHA7-F1
#
_cell.length_a   1.000
_cell.length_b   1.000
_cell.length_c   1.000
_cell.angle_alpha   90.00
_cell.angle_beta   90.00
_cell.angle_gamma   90.00
#
_symmetry.space_group_name_H-M   'P 1'
#
loop_
_entity.id
_entity.type
_entity.pdbx_description
1 polymer ?
#
loop_
_entity_poly.entity_id
_entity_poly.type
_entity_poly.pdbx_seq_one_letter_code
_entity_poly.pdbx_strand_id
1 'polypeptide(L)'
;AMAMMLVAGFNLSLFLFNMLPLLPLDGGHIAGALWESLRRNLARVLRRPDPGPFDVAKLMPVAYVVASVFICFTILVLIADVVNPVKIT
;
A
#
# COMPACT_ATOMS: atom_id res chain seq x y z
N ALA A 1 25.54 -17.74 9.13
CA ALA A 1 24.14 -17.77 9.63
C ALA A 1 23.55 -16.37 9.82
N MET A 2 24.20 -15.48 10.61
CA MET A 2 23.69 -14.14 10.90
C MET A 2 23.39 -13.28 9.65
N ALA A 3 24.33 -13.19 8.71
CA ALA A 3 24.14 -12.39 7.48
C ALA A 3 22.97 -12.90 6.61
N MET A 4 22.79 -14.22 6.51
CA MET A 4 21.64 -14.82 5.81
C MET A 4 20.32 -14.44 6.47
N MET A 5 20.26 -14.45 7.80
CA MET A 5 19.05 -14.08 8.53
C MET A 5 18.70 -12.60 8.38
N LEU A 6 19.72 -11.73 8.29
CA LEU A 6 19.55 -10.29 8.06
C LEU A 6 19.02 -10.03 6.64
N VAL A 7 19.61 -10.65 5.62
CA VAL A 7 19.14 -10.53 4.23
C VAL A 7 17.74 -11.13 4.05
N ALA A 8 17.45 -12.24 4.73
CA ALA A 8 16.11 -12.84 4.72
C ALA A 8 15.08 -11.92 5.38
N GLY A 9 15.37 -11.37 6.56
CA GLY A 9 14.49 -10.41 7.24
C GLY A 9 14.27 -9.13 6.43
N PHE A 10 15.32 -8.65 5.74
CA PHE A 10 15.23 -7.49 4.86
C PHE A 10 14.34 -7.79 3.64
N ASN A 11 14.54 -8.91 2.95
CA ASN A 11 13.69 -9.33 1.83
C ASN A 11 12.22 -9.52 2.26
N LEU A 12 11.98 -10.13 3.42
CA LEU A 12 10.63 -10.29 3.96
C LEU A 12 9.98 -8.93 4.27
N SER A 13 10.74 -7.99 4.83
CA SER A 13 10.26 -6.64 5.11
C SER A 13 9.92 -5.91 3.81
N LEU A 14 10.79 -5.96 2.79
CA LEU A 14 10.54 -5.38 1.48
C LEU A 14 9.31 -6.00 0.80
N PHE A 15 9.12 -7.31 0.93
CA PHE A 15 7.93 -8.00 0.43
C PHE A 15 6.66 -7.49 1.13
N LEU A 16 6.68 -7.41 2.45
CA LEU A 16 5.54 -6.91 3.24
C LEU A 16 5.23 -5.43 2.95
N PHE A 17 6.25 -4.59 2.83
CA PHE A 17 6.09 -3.20 2.40
C PHE A 17 5.52 -3.13 0.99
N ASN A 18 6.01 -3.95 0.05
CA ASN A 18 5.46 -4.01 -1.31
C ASN A 18 4.00 -4.48 -1.33
N MET A 19 3.58 -5.38 -0.44
CA MET A 19 2.18 -5.78 -0.34
C MET A 19 1.25 -4.72 0.26
N LEU A 20 1.78 -3.64 0.86
CA LEU A 20 0.96 -2.55 1.37
C LEU A 20 0.24 -1.87 0.19
N PRO A 21 -1.08 -1.60 0.27
CA PRO A 21 -1.86 -1.01 -0.82
C PRO A 21 -1.60 0.50 -0.95
N LEU A 22 -0.36 0.87 -1.23
CA LEU A 22 0.07 2.21 -1.61
C LEU A 22 0.45 2.16 -3.09
N LEU A 23 0.07 3.15 -3.89
CA LEU A 23 0.37 3.17 -5.32
C LEU A 23 1.86 3.12 -5.72
N PRO A 24 2.83 3.55 -4.89
CA PRO A 24 4.24 3.27 -5.21
C PRO A 24 4.66 1.80 -4.96
N LEU A 25 3.83 0.98 -4.31
CA LEU A 25 4.12 -0.39 -3.89
C LEU A 25 3.25 -1.40 -4.67
N ASP A 26 3.83 -2.51 -5.10
CA ASP A 26 3.19 -3.49 -6.00
C ASP A 26 1.83 -4.02 -5.51
N GLY A 27 1.57 -3.94 -4.20
CA GLY A 27 0.35 -4.33 -3.51
C GLY A 27 -0.88 -3.52 -3.94
N GLY A 28 -0.72 -2.30 -4.46
CA GLY A 28 -1.83 -1.54 -5.05
C GLY A 28 -2.44 -2.24 -6.26
N HIS A 29 -1.61 -2.89 -7.09
CA HIS A 29 -2.07 -3.70 -8.23
C HIS A 29 -2.74 -4.98 -7.77
N ILE A 30 -2.17 -5.64 -6.75
CA ILE A 30 -2.73 -6.86 -6.16
C ILE A 30 -4.11 -6.57 -5.55
N ALA A 31 -4.28 -5.47 -4.81
CA ALA A 31 -5.56 -5.07 -4.22
C ALA A 31 -6.62 -4.75 -5.30
N GLY A 32 -6.23 -4.06 -6.37
CA GLY A 32 -7.11 -3.80 -7.52
C GLY A 32 -7.54 -5.09 -8.24
N ALA A 33 -6.60 -6.00 -8.49
CA ALA A 33 -6.87 -7.30 -9.12
C ALA A 33 -7.70 -8.22 -8.22
N LEU A 34 -7.49 -8.19 -6.89
CA LEU A 34 -8.31 -8.91 -5.92
C LEU A 34 -9.75 -8.41 -5.93
N TRP A 35 -9.96 -7.09 -5.95
CA TRP A 35 -11.28 -6.49 -6.01
C TRP A 35 -12.01 -6.83 -7.32
N GLU A 36 -11.31 -6.77 -8.44
CA GLU A 36 -11.84 -7.17 -9.75
C GLU A 36 -12.21 -8.66 -9.78
N SER A 37 -11.31 -9.53 -9.33
CA SER A 37 -11.55 -10.97 -9.23
C SER A 37 -12.74 -11.26 -8.30
N LEU A 38 -12.85 -10.59 -7.16
CA LEU A 38 -13.95 -10.74 -6.22
C LEU A 38 -15.29 -10.32 -6.84
N ARG A 39 -15.33 -9.15 -7.51
CA ARG A 39 -16.54 -8.63 -8.17
C ARG A 39 -16.97 -9.50 -9.33
N ARG A 40 -16.02 -10.01 -10.13
CA ARG A 40 -16.28 -10.93 -11.23
C ARG A 40 -16.78 -12.29 -10.73
N ASN A 41 -16.19 -12.83 -9.67
CA ASN A 41 -16.67 -14.06 -9.04
C ASN A 41 -18.07 -13.88 -8.45
N LEU A 42 -18.34 -12.77 -7.76
CA LEU A 42 -19.67 -12.43 -7.26
C LEU A 42 -20.71 -12.33 -8.38
N ALA A 43 -20.39 -11.68 -9.50
CA ALA A 43 -21.31 -11.57 -10.63
C ALA A 43 -21.57 -12.93 -11.31
N ARG A 44 -20.54 -13.77 -11.42
CA ARG A 44 -20.66 -15.15 -11.93
C ARG A 44 -21.55 -16.00 -11.00
N VAL A 45 -21.40 -15.87 -9.69
CA VAL A 45 -22.26 -16.55 -8.69
C VAL A 45 -23.70 -16.02 -8.74
N LEU A 46 -23.87 -14.71 -8.90
CA LEU A 46 -25.18 -14.05 -9.01
C LEU A 46 -25.82 -14.15 -10.41
N ARG A 47 -25.20 -14.89 -11.35
CA ARG A 47 -25.63 -15.02 -12.76
C ARG A 47 -25.94 -13.68 -13.44
N ARG A 48 -25.25 -12.61 -13.04
CA ARG A 48 -25.38 -11.29 -13.66
C ARG A 48 -24.34 -11.11 -14.77
N PRO A 49 -24.63 -10.27 -15.80
CA PRO A 49 -23.66 -9.96 -16.84
C PRO A 49 -22.33 -9.53 -16.22
N ASP A 50 -21.22 -10.03 -16.78
CA ASP A 50 -19.88 -9.77 -16.24
C ASP A 50 -19.66 -8.26 -16.05
N PRO A 51 -19.35 -7.80 -14.82
CA PRO A 51 -18.97 -6.43 -14.57
C PRO A 51 -17.62 -6.26 -15.25
N GLY A 52 -17.59 -5.53 -16.36
CA GLY A 52 -16.39 -5.32 -17.18
C GLY A 52 -15.17 -4.83 -16.40
N PRO A 53 -13.99 -4.83 -17.07
CA PRO A 53 -12.71 -4.64 -16.42
C PRO A 53 -12.69 -3.38 -15.56
N PHE A 54 -12.30 -3.53 -14.30
CA PHE A 54 -12.26 -2.40 -13.38
C PHE A 54 -10.92 -1.71 -13.55
N ASP A 55 -10.92 -0.58 -14.27
CA ASP A 55 -9.71 0.22 -14.48
C ASP A 55 -9.05 0.56 -13.15
N VAL A 56 -7.90 -0.06 -12.88
CA VAL A 56 -7.01 0.21 -11.74
C VAL A 56 -6.62 1.70 -11.69
N ALA A 57 -6.67 2.39 -12.84
CA ALA A 57 -6.53 3.83 -12.96
C ALA A 57 -7.50 4.63 -12.07
N LYS A 58 -8.69 4.09 -11.75
CA LYS A 58 -9.68 4.73 -10.87
C LYS A 58 -9.30 4.67 -9.39
N LEU A 59 -8.38 3.79 -8.99
CA LEU A 59 -7.81 3.73 -7.64
C LEU A 59 -6.59 4.66 -7.48
N MET A 60 -6.03 5.17 -8.58
CA MET A 60 -4.91 6.12 -8.54
C MET A 60 -5.15 7.35 -7.63
N PRO A 61 -6.34 8.00 -7.67
CA PRO A 61 -6.60 9.18 -6.84
C PRO A 61 -6.51 8.88 -5.34
N VAL A 62 -7.06 7.74 -4.91
CA VAL A 62 -7.07 7.33 -3.50
C VAL A 62 -5.64 7.13 -3.00
N ALA A 63 -4.81 6.50 -3.80
CA ALA A 63 -3.45 6.23 -3.37
C ALA A 63 -2.55 7.47 -3.42
N TYR A 64 -2.81 8.44 -4.31
CA TYR A 64 -2.19 9.77 -4.21
C TYR A 64 -2.59 10.48 -2.91
N VAL A 65 -3.84 10.34 -2.46
CA VAL A 65 -4.27 10.88 -1.17
C VAL A 65 -3.49 10.22 -0.03
N VAL A 66 -3.43 8.89 0.02
CA VAL A 66 -2.69 8.20 1.10
C VAL A 66 -1.20 8.55 1.06
N ALA A 67 -0.56 8.56 -0.12
CA ALA A 67 0.84 8.96 -0.27
C ALA A 67 1.07 10.40 0.22
N SER A 68 0.18 11.34 -0.15
CA SER A 68 0.27 12.73 0.30
C SER A 68 0.14 12.87 1.83
N VAL A 69 -0.71 12.06 2.46
CA VAL A 69 -0.86 12.03 3.92
C VAL A 69 0.44 11.57 4.58
N PHE A 70 1.05 10.49 4.09
CA PHE A 70 2.33 10.02 4.62
C PHE A 70 3.44 11.07 4.44
N ILE A 71 3.54 11.70 3.27
CA ILE A 71 4.53 12.76 3.00
C ILE A 71 4.32 13.94 3.96
N CYS A 72 3.09 14.44 4.08
CA CYS A 72 2.75 15.52 5.00
C CYS A 72 3.07 15.15 6.45
N PHE A 73 2.74 13.92 6.86
CA PHE A 73 3.04 13.43 8.20
C PHE A 73 4.55 13.36 8.46
N THR A 74 5.34 12.84 7.51
CA THR A 74 6.81 12.82 7.60
C THR A 74 7.38 14.23 7.75
N ILE A 75 6.91 15.19 6.95
CA ILE A 75 7.35 16.59 7.06
C ILE A 75 6.99 17.18 8.43
N LEU A 76 5.76 16.92 8.90
CA LEU A 76 5.27 17.43 10.18
C LEU A 76 6.11 16.88 11.35
N VAL A 77 6.40 15.58 11.36
CA VAL A 77 7.26 14.95 12.36
C VAL A 77 8.68 15.52 12.29
N LEU A 78 9.24 15.68 11.10
CA LEU A 78 10.58 16.25 10.92
C LEU A 78 10.66 17.68 11.46
N ILE A 79 9.63 18.50 11.23
CA ILE A 79 9.52 19.83 11.82
C ILE A 79 9.40 19.74 13.34
N ALA A 80 8.61 18.81 13.86
CA ALA A 80 8.45 18.62 15.30
C ALA A 80 9.77 18.26 16.00
N ASP A 81 10.59 17.39 15.40
CA ASP A 81 11.91 17.03 15.94
C ASP A 81 12.88 18.23 15.95
N VAL A 82 12.79 19.13 14.96
CA VAL A 82 13.62 20.35 14.89
C VAL A 82 13.17 21.41 15.90
N VAL A 83 11.86 21.62 16.03
CA VAL A 83 11.30 22.69 16.86
C VAL A 83 11.21 22.31 18.33
N ASN A 84 10.85 21.05 18.63
CA ASN A 84 10.69 20.57 19.98
C ASN A 84 11.37 19.20 20.14
N PRO A 85 12.71 19.16 20.15
CA PRO A 85 13.44 17.93 20.28
C PRO A 85 13.09 17.23 21.60
N VAL A 86 12.91 15.91 21.53
CA VAL A 86 12.59 15.08 22.69
C VAL A 86 13.73 15.19 23.72
N LYS A 87 13.45 15.81 24.87
CA LYS A 87 14.41 15.89 25.98
C LYS A 87 14.33 14.59 26.78
N ILE A 88 15.36 13.77 26.66
CA ILE A 88 15.56 12.60 27.51
C ILE A 88 16.21 13.13 28.81
N THR A 89 15.40 13.40 29.83
CA THR A 89 15.85 13.67 31.22
C THR A 89 15.49 12.48 32.08
#